data_AF-A0A0D8Y837-F1
#
_entry.id   AF-A0A0D8Y837-F1
#
_cell.length_a   1.000
_cell.length_b   1.000
_cell.length_c   1.000
_cell.angle_alpha   90.00
_cell.angle_beta   90.00
_cell.angle_gamma   90.00
#
_symmetry.space_group_name_H-M   'P 1'
#
loop_
_entity.id
_entity.type
_entity.pdbx_description
1 polymer ?
#
loop_
_entity_poly.entity_id
_entity_poly.type
_entity_poly.pdbx_seq_one_letter_code
_entity_poly.pdbx_strand_id
1 'polypeptide(L)'
;MYRAYIAQGKASVVLSEIPERTDNPSLKAVRRLAEYQNPANKERIARQVQTEVSDGTSPTDDISCIVAALILNEENNPEDAMRILSGSSSLESHSVTVLTLLQMNRFDLAAKEFKKMSDIDEDATLTQLTLAWVNMSLGKDKLKDAYYIYQELIDKYGQSPQLLISQSAVLILQGKYKEAETLLHEAQLRDANNCEALVNLVALSQFLGKDNEVMKRYISQLRDINPNHPWILDLKAKDVLFDELVAAQ
;
A
#
# COMPACT_ATOMS: atom_id res chain seq x y z
N MET A 1 12.90 -10.18 -8.79
CA MET A 1 13.87 -10.25 -7.66
C MET A 1 14.12 -8.87 -7.04
N TYR A 2 14.55 -7.86 -7.81
CA TYR A 2 14.86 -6.52 -7.27
C TYR A 2 13.72 -5.80 -6.53
N ARG A 3 12.49 -5.85 -7.06
CA ARG A 3 11.32 -5.27 -6.38
C ARG A 3 11.06 -5.90 -5.00
N ALA A 4 11.40 -7.18 -4.81
CA ALA A 4 11.31 -7.82 -3.50
C ALA A 4 12.35 -7.29 -2.50
N TYR A 5 13.57 -6.95 -2.96
CA TYR A 5 14.55 -6.27 -2.10
C TYR A 5 14.07 -4.88 -1.67
N ILE A 6 13.45 -4.13 -2.59
CA ILE A 6 12.84 -2.83 -2.26
C ILE A 6 11.76 -3.00 -1.18
N ALA A 7 10.86 -3.98 -1.35
CA ALA A 7 9.81 -4.28 -0.38
C ALA A 7 10.36 -4.71 1.00
N GLN A 8 11.58 -5.25 1.07
CA GLN A 8 12.26 -5.59 2.33
C GLN A 8 13.04 -4.41 2.95
N GLY A 9 12.92 -3.19 2.39
CA GLY A 9 13.71 -2.03 2.82
C GLY A 9 15.18 -2.08 2.39
N LYS A 10 15.56 -3.03 1.53
CA LYS A 10 16.95 -3.23 1.04
C LYS A 10 17.17 -2.54 -0.30
N ALA A 11 16.70 -1.29 -0.43
CA ALA A 11 16.85 -0.51 -1.66
C ALA A 11 18.33 -0.30 -2.04
N SER A 12 19.24 -0.22 -1.06
CA SER A 12 20.69 -0.08 -1.30
C SER A 12 21.29 -1.20 -2.14
N VAL A 13 20.81 -2.44 -1.97
CA VAL A 13 21.25 -3.60 -2.76
C VAL A 13 20.89 -3.38 -4.23
N VAL A 14 19.67 -2.93 -4.50
CA VAL A 14 19.21 -2.63 -5.86
C VAL A 14 20.03 -1.51 -6.49
N LEU A 15 20.36 -0.47 -5.73
CA LEU A 15 21.17 0.65 -6.21
C LEU A 15 22.63 0.25 -6.48
N SER A 16 23.16 -0.77 -5.79
CA SER A 16 24.50 -1.29 -6.07
C SER A 16 24.56 -2.22 -7.28
N GLU A 17 23.49 -2.97 -7.54
CA GLU A 17 23.47 -3.99 -8.60
C GLU A 17 22.99 -3.45 -9.95
N ILE A 18 22.10 -2.46 -9.98
CA ILE A 18 21.59 -1.85 -11.22
C ILE A 18 22.35 -0.54 -11.49
N PRO A 19 23.24 -0.45 -12.50
CA PRO A 19 23.96 0.79 -12.80
C PRO A 19 23.05 1.94 -13.25
N GLU A 20 23.46 3.19 -13.02
CA GLU A 20 22.71 4.38 -13.46
C GLU A 20 22.53 4.46 -14.99
N ARG A 21 23.55 4.00 -15.74
CA ARG A 21 23.57 4.01 -17.21
C ARG A 21 22.94 2.77 -17.83
N THR A 22 22.02 2.11 -17.13
CA THR A 22 21.35 0.93 -17.66
C THR A 22 20.42 1.30 -18.81
N ASP A 23 20.61 0.65 -19.96
CA ASP A 23 19.79 0.87 -21.17
C ASP A 23 18.44 0.13 -21.13
N ASN A 24 18.27 -0.83 -20.21
CA ASN A 24 17.01 -1.55 -20.04
C ASN A 24 15.98 -0.68 -19.29
N PRO A 25 14.85 -0.31 -19.94
CA PRO A 25 13.85 0.59 -19.33
C PRO A 25 13.26 0.05 -18.03
N SER A 26 12.93 -1.24 -17.97
CA SER A 26 12.33 -1.86 -16.80
C SER A 26 13.30 -1.87 -15.60
N LEU A 27 14.59 -2.15 -15.83
CA LEU A 27 15.59 -2.06 -14.76
C LEU A 27 15.82 -0.62 -14.30
N LYS A 28 15.80 0.34 -15.24
CA LYS A 28 15.89 1.76 -14.93
C LYS A 28 14.70 2.23 -14.08
N ALA A 29 13.49 1.77 -14.37
CA ALA A 29 12.30 2.03 -13.56
C ALA A 29 12.43 1.41 -12.16
N VAL A 30 12.87 0.16 -12.05
CA VAL A 30 13.09 -0.48 -10.73
C VAL A 30 14.16 0.24 -9.92
N ARG A 31 15.25 0.70 -10.55
CA ARG A 31 16.25 1.55 -9.89
C ARG A 31 15.64 2.86 -9.41
N ARG A 32 14.84 3.55 -10.26
CA ARG A 32 14.13 4.78 -9.89
C ARG A 32 13.24 4.59 -8.67
N LEU A 33 12.52 3.47 -8.59
CA LEU A 33 11.73 3.13 -7.40
C LEU A 33 12.60 2.98 -6.15
N ALA A 34 13.77 2.34 -6.27
CA ALA A 34 14.71 2.22 -5.15
C ALA A 34 15.29 3.58 -4.72
N GLU A 35 15.58 4.47 -5.67
CA GLU A 35 16.04 5.84 -5.37
C GLU A 35 14.95 6.66 -4.67
N TYR A 36 13.70 6.48 -5.06
CA TYR A 36 12.52 7.15 -4.47
C TYR A 36 12.27 6.77 -3.00
N GLN A 37 12.66 5.56 -2.58
CA GLN A 37 12.60 5.16 -1.16
C GLN A 37 13.52 5.99 -0.26
N ASN A 38 14.52 6.69 -0.81
CA ASN A 38 15.35 7.59 -0.04
C ASN A 38 14.65 8.95 0.13
N PRO A 39 14.37 9.40 1.38
CA PRO A 39 13.73 10.69 1.64
C PRO A 39 14.39 11.88 0.95
N ALA A 40 15.72 11.87 0.77
CA ALA A 40 16.46 12.95 0.11
C ALA A 40 16.15 13.07 -1.40
N ASN A 41 15.71 11.99 -2.02
CA ASN A 41 15.42 11.94 -3.46
C ASN A 41 13.93 11.95 -3.78
N LYS A 42 13.07 11.64 -2.78
CA LYS A 42 11.64 11.39 -2.96
C LYS A 42 10.96 12.48 -3.78
N GLU A 43 11.05 13.73 -3.32
CA GLU A 43 10.39 14.89 -3.96
C GLU A 43 10.92 15.18 -5.37
N ARG A 44 12.24 15.02 -5.60
CA ARG A 44 12.85 15.22 -6.92
C ARG A 44 12.35 14.20 -7.92
N ILE A 45 12.30 12.93 -7.52
CA ILE A 45 11.85 11.83 -8.38
C ILE A 45 10.36 11.92 -8.65
N ALA A 46 9.54 12.23 -7.64
CA ALA A 46 8.11 12.49 -7.79
C ALA A 46 7.84 13.52 -8.88
N ARG A 47 8.49 14.70 -8.78
CA ARG A 47 8.36 15.78 -9.77
C ARG A 47 8.83 15.37 -11.17
N GLN A 48 9.92 14.61 -11.26
CA GLN A 48 10.42 14.11 -12.53
C GLN A 48 9.40 13.17 -13.19
N VAL A 49 8.86 12.20 -12.45
CA VAL A 49 7.85 11.26 -12.96
C VAL A 49 6.59 12.00 -13.40
N GLN A 50 6.11 12.95 -12.60
CA GLN A 50 4.94 13.76 -12.96
C GLN A 50 5.15 14.54 -14.26
N THR A 51 6.33 15.15 -14.43
CA THR A 51 6.68 15.90 -15.65
C THR A 51 6.73 14.97 -16.85
N GLU A 52 7.40 13.82 -16.74
CA GLU A 52 7.49 12.84 -17.82
C GLU A 52 6.12 12.28 -18.24
N VAL A 53 5.17 12.15 -17.31
CA VAL A 53 3.80 11.71 -17.63
C VAL A 53 2.98 12.84 -18.24
N SER A 54 3.18 14.08 -17.80
CA SER A 54 2.51 15.26 -18.34
C SER A 54 2.95 15.58 -19.77
N ASP A 55 4.25 15.46 -20.04
CA ASP A 55 4.86 15.71 -21.34
C ASP A 55 4.70 14.53 -22.32
N GLY A 56 4.20 13.39 -21.85
CA GLY A 56 4.04 12.18 -22.66
C GLY A 56 5.36 11.52 -23.06
N THR A 57 6.44 11.79 -22.33
CA THR A 57 7.80 11.25 -22.58
C THR A 57 8.12 10.02 -21.75
N SER A 58 7.16 9.53 -20.95
CA SER A 58 7.33 8.37 -20.10
C SER A 58 7.55 7.08 -20.92
N PRO A 59 8.42 6.16 -20.48
CA PRO A 59 8.53 4.86 -21.12
C PRO A 59 7.21 4.08 -21.07
N THR A 60 6.92 3.33 -22.13
CA THR A 60 5.64 2.61 -22.29
C THR A 60 5.71 1.13 -21.93
N ASP A 61 6.84 0.62 -21.45
CA ASP A 61 6.92 -0.76 -20.99
C ASP A 61 6.15 -0.94 -19.67
N ASP A 62 5.55 -2.11 -19.48
CA ASP A 62 4.66 -2.39 -18.35
C ASP A 62 5.27 -2.02 -16.99
N ILE A 63 6.53 -2.39 -16.77
CA ILE A 63 7.22 -2.16 -15.49
C ILE A 63 7.42 -0.66 -15.25
N SER A 64 7.80 0.09 -16.28
CA SER A 64 7.92 1.55 -16.16
C SER A 64 6.57 2.22 -15.85
N CYS A 65 5.50 1.80 -16.53
CA CYS A 65 4.15 2.31 -16.27
C CYS A 65 3.71 2.01 -14.83
N ILE A 66 3.90 0.77 -14.37
CA ILE A 66 3.56 0.33 -13.01
C ILE A 66 4.34 1.13 -11.96
N VAL A 67 5.66 1.26 -12.13
CA VAL A 67 6.49 2.01 -11.17
C VAL A 67 6.11 3.49 -11.12
N ALA A 68 5.90 4.11 -12.28
CA ALA A 68 5.48 5.51 -12.35
C ALA A 68 4.13 5.70 -11.64
N ALA A 69 3.16 4.83 -11.90
CA ALA A 69 1.85 4.88 -11.25
C ALA A 69 1.93 4.69 -9.73
N LEU A 70 2.76 3.76 -9.24
CA LEU A 70 2.95 3.56 -7.80
C LEU A 70 3.53 4.81 -7.12
N ILE A 71 4.52 5.46 -7.74
CA ILE A 71 5.09 6.72 -7.25
C ILE A 71 4.03 7.82 -7.23
N LEU A 72 3.28 7.99 -8.32
CA LEU A 72 2.25 9.02 -8.43
C LEU A 72 1.11 8.82 -7.42
N ASN A 73 0.71 7.58 -7.16
CA ASN A 73 -0.28 7.25 -6.14
C ASN A 73 0.22 7.56 -4.73
N GLU A 74 1.49 7.27 -4.41
CA GLU A 74 2.07 7.67 -3.12
C GLU A 74 2.14 9.19 -2.93
N GLU A 75 2.31 9.93 -4.02
CA GLU A 75 2.36 11.40 -4.04
C GLU A 75 0.95 12.02 -4.19
N ASN A 76 -0.11 11.20 -4.00
CA ASN A 76 -1.51 11.61 -4.06
C ASN A 76 -1.91 12.29 -5.39
N ASN A 77 -1.38 11.77 -6.51
CA ASN A 77 -1.69 12.19 -7.87
C ASN A 77 -2.25 11.01 -8.71
N PRO A 78 -3.47 10.55 -8.40
CA PRO A 78 -4.07 9.40 -9.07
C PRO A 78 -4.46 9.67 -10.53
N GLU A 79 -4.70 10.92 -10.94
CA GLU A 79 -5.05 11.26 -12.33
C GLU A 79 -3.91 10.96 -13.30
N ASP A 80 -2.68 11.35 -12.94
CA ASP A 80 -1.50 11.05 -13.75
C ASP A 80 -1.15 9.55 -13.69
N ALA A 81 -1.37 8.90 -12.54
CA ALA A 81 -1.23 7.46 -12.41
C ALA A 81 -2.16 6.70 -13.38
N MET A 82 -3.43 7.09 -13.46
CA MET A 82 -4.39 6.52 -14.42
C MET A 82 -3.98 6.78 -15.88
N ARG A 83 -3.41 7.96 -16.17
CA ARG A 83 -2.93 8.29 -17.53
C ARG A 83 -1.82 7.35 -17.97
N ILE A 84 -0.82 7.11 -17.13
CA ILE A 84 0.29 6.21 -17.49
C ILE A 84 -0.15 4.75 -17.54
N LEU A 85 -1.04 4.31 -16.64
CA LEU A 85 -1.57 2.94 -16.63
C LEU A 85 -2.37 2.61 -17.89
N SER A 86 -3.01 3.60 -18.54
CA SER A 86 -3.74 3.38 -19.79
C SER A 86 -2.87 2.85 -20.94
N GLY A 87 -1.54 3.01 -20.84
CA GLY A 87 -0.57 2.49 -21.80
C GLY A 87 -0.13 1.04 -21.57
N SER A 88 -0.53 0.40 -20.45
CA SER A 88 -0.23 -0.99 -20.14
C SER A 88 -1.50 -1.82 -20.06
N SER A 89 -1.41 -3.09 -20.47
CA SER A 89 -2.50 -4.07 -20.39
C SER A 89 -2.08 -5.33 -19.64
N SER A 90 -1.01 -5.25 -18.85
CA SER A 90 -0.55 -6.36 -18.03
C SER A 90 -1.52 -6.61 -16.87
N LEU A 91 -1.60 -7.86 -16.39
CA LEU A 91 -2.41 -8.18 -15.22
C LEU A 91 -2.03 -7.32 -14.00
N GLU A 92 -0.75 -7.01 -13.85
CA GLU A 92 -0.25 -6.10 -12.81
C GLU A 92 -0.72 -4.65 -13.01
N SER A 93 -0.70 -4.12 -14.22
CA SER A 93 -1.23 -2.78 -14.50
C SER A 93 -2.73 -2.67 -14.20
N HIS A 94 -3.52 -3.71 -14.46
CA HIS A 94 -4.93 -3.74 -14.08
C HIS A 94 -5.09 -3.73 -12.55
N SER A 95 -4.27 -4.47 -11.82
CA SER A 95 -4.28 -4.46 -10.34
C SER A 95 -3.96 -3.07 -9.79
N VAL A 96 -2.94 -2.39 -10.34
CA VAL A 96 -2.59 -1.02 -9.93
C VAL A 96 -3.68 -0.01 -10.34
N THR A 97 -4.35 -0.22 -11.47
CA THR A 97 -5.52 0.57 -11.86
C THR A 97 -6.65 0.43 -10.83
N VAL A 98 -6.95 -0.80 -10.40
CA VAL A 98 -7.93 -1.05 -9.34
C VAL A 98 -7.51 -0.33 -8.05
N LEU A 99 -6.26 -0.48 -7.61
CA LEU A 99 -5.74 0.21 -6.42
C LEU A 99 -5.95 1.74 -6.51
N THR A 100 -5.59 2.33 -7.64
CA THR A 100 -5.74 3.78 -7.90
C THR A 100 -7.21 4.20 -7.79
N LEU A 101 -8.12 3.45 -8.42
CA LEU A 101 -9.55 3.71 -8.37
C LEU A 101 -10.13 3.59 -6.95
N LEU A 102 -9.63 2.65 -6.14
CA LEU A 102 -10.01 2.51 -4.75
C LEU A 102 -9.55 3.72 -3.92
N GLN A 103 -8.32 4.22 -4.13
CA GLN A 103 -7.81 5.43 -3.47
C GLN A 103 -8.63 6.68 -3.84
N MET A 104 -9.14 6.74 -5.07
CA MET A 104 -10.07 7.78 -5.53
C MET A 104 -11.52 7.60 -5.02
N ASN A 105 -11.80 6.58 -4.19
CA ASN A 105 -13.14 6.20 -3.75
C ASN A 105 -14.12 5.88 -4.91
N ARG A 106 -13.60 5.43 -6.07
CA ARG A 106 -14.38 5.05 -7.26
C ARG A 106 -14.60 3.54 -7.33
N PHE A 107 -15.29 3.01 -6.32
CA PHE A 107 -15.55 1.57 -6.16
C PHE A 107 -16.31 0.96 -7.35
N ASP A 108 -17.16 1.75 -8.01
CA ASP A 108 -17.90 1.36 -9.22
C ASP A 108 -16.97 1.04 -10.39
N LEU A 109 -15.94 1.86 -10.59
CA LEU A 109 -14.96 1.66 -11.65
C LEU A 109 -13.95 0.58 -11.27
N ALA A 110 -13.55 0.52 -9.99
CA ALA A 110 -12.66 -0.53 -9.49
C ALA A 110 -13.23 -1.93 -9.74
N ALA A 111 -14.53 -2.14 -9.49
CA ALA A 111 -15.20 -3.41 -9.78
C ALA A 111 -15.26 -3.75 -11.28
N LYS A 112 -15.45 -2.74 -12.14
CA LYS A 112 -15.41 -2.93 -13.60
C LYS A 112 -14.01 -3.31 -14.09
N GLU A 113 -12.99 -2.67 -13.56
CA GLU A 113 -11.60 -2.95 -13.92
C GLU A 113 -11.16 -4.33 -13.42
N PHE A 114 -11.55 -4.70 -12.19
CA PHE A 114 -11.35 -6.05 -11.67
C PHE A 114 -11.96 -7.11 -12.58
N LYS A 115 -13.12 -6.85 -13.20
CA LYS A 115 -13.74 -7.84 -14.10
C LYS A 115 -12.83 -8.18 -15.28
N LYS A 116 -12.09 -7.20 -15.81
CA LYS A 116 -11.07 -7.45 -16.85
C LYS A 116 -9.96 -8.37 -16.36
N MET A 117 -9.51 -8.22 -15.11
CA MET A 117 -8.52 -9.14 -14.52
C MET A 117 -9.07 -10.56 -14.40
N SER A 118 -10.31 -10.70 -13.92
CA SER A 118 -11.00 -11.98 -13.81
C SER A 118 -11.17 -12.67 -15.17
N ASP A 119 -11.41 -11.91 -16.24
CA ASP A 119 -11.53 -12.47 -17.59
C ASP A 119 -10.17 -12.91 -18.18
N ILE A 120 -9.05 -12.36 -17.68
CA ILE A 120 -7.69 -12.76 -18.07
C ILE A 120 -7.28 -14.04 -17.32
N ASP A 121 -7.35 -14.01 -15.99
CA ASP A 121 -7.01 -15.13 -15.12
C ASP A 121 -7.67 -14.93 -13.75
N GLU A 122 -8.76 -15.64 -13.51
CA GLU A 122 -9.49 -15.57 -12.24
C GLU A 122 -8.74 -16.21 -11.07
N ASP A 123 -7.93 -17.24 -11.32
CA ASP A 123 -7.23 -18.02 -10.29
C ASP A 123 -5.84 -17.44 -9.95
N ALA A 124 -5.35 -16.48 -10.74
CA ALA A 124 -4.12 -15.76 -10.45
C ALA A 124 -4.17 -15.18 -9.03
N THR A 125 -3.09 -15.41 -8.27
CA THR A 125 -2.96 -14.89 -6.89
C THR A 125 -3.11 -13.36 -6.84
N LEU A 126 -2.65 -12.65 -7.86
CA LEU A 126 -2.82 -11.20 -7.98
C LEU A 126 -4.29 -10.80 -8.19
N THR A 127 -5.04 -11.54 -9.01
CA THR A 127 -6.48 -11.32 -9.22
C THR A 127 -7.25 -11.55 -7.93
N GLN A 128 -6.95 -12.62 -7.19
CA GLN A 128 -7.57 -12.92 -5.90
C GLN A 128 -7.26 -11.83 -4.84
N LEU A 129 -6.01 -11.38 -4.73
CA LEU A 129 -5.66 -10.25 -3.85
C LEU A 129 -6.42 -8.97 -4.21
N THR A 130 -6.53 -8.68 -5.51
CA THR A 130 -7.26 -7.51 -5.99
C THR A 130 -8.76 -7.62 -5.70
N LEU A 131 -9.34 -8.82 -5.84
CA LEU A 131 -10.73 -9.10 -5.44
C LEU A 131 -10.95 -8.85 -3.95
N ALA A 132 -9.99 -9.25 -3.09
CA ALA A 132 -10.08 -8.99 -1.66
C ALA A 132 -10.15 -7.48 -1.37
N TRP A 133 -9.34 -6.64 -2.03
CA TRP A 133 -9.39 -5.17 -1.87
C TRP A 133 -10.73 -4.58 -2.32
N VAL A 134 -11.26 -5.03 -3.46
CA VAL A 134 -12.57 -4.59 -3.96
C VAL A 134 -13.68 -5.00 -2.97
N ASN A 135 -13.67 -6.24 -2.50
CA ASN A 135 -14.64 -6.75 -1.54
C ASN A 135 -14.58 -6.02 -0.19
N MET A 136 -13.37 -5.69 0.30
CA MET A 136 -13.19 -4.85 1.48
C MET A 136 -13.83 -3.47 1.31
N SER A 137 -13.65 -2.87 0.13
CA SER A 137 -14.18 -1.53 -0.17
C SER A 137 -15.71 -1.51 -0.33
N LEU A 138 -16.29 -2.59 -0.84
CA LEU A 138 -17.75 -2.75 -0.93
C LEU A 138 -18.41 -3.01 0.44
N GLY A 139 -17.69 -3.64 1.36
CA GLY A 139 -18.14 -3.89 2.73
C GLY A 139 -19.31 -4.87 2.83
N LYS A 140 -20.01 -4.85 3.98
CA LYS A 140 -21.18 -5.69 4.28
C LYS A 140 -20.88 -7.19 4.05
N ASP A 141 -21.71 -7.87 3.28
CA ASP A 141 -21.62 -9.31 3.00
C ASP A 141 -20.32 -9.67 2.25
N LYS A 142 -19.70 -8.70 1.54
CA LYS A 142 -18.44 -8.89 0.82
C LYS A 142 -17.22 -9.02 1.73
N LEU A 143 -17.31 -8.56 2.99
CA LEU A 143 -16.23 -8.75 3.94
C LEU A 143 -15.96 -10.23 4.23
N LYS A 144 -17.00 -11.09 4.14
CA LYS A 144 -16.82 -12.53 4.34
C LYS A 144 -16.01 -13.15 3.20
N ASP A 145 -16.31 -12.74 1.97
CA ASP A 145 -15.59 -13.17 0.77
C ASP A 145 -14.11 -12.74 0.85
N ALA A 146 -13.84 -11.47 1.22
CA ALA A 146 -12.46 -10.98 1.41
C ALA A 146 -11.68 -11.76 2.48
N TYR A 147 -12.34 -12.13 3.59
CA TYR A 147 -11.71 -12.91 4.66
C TYR A 147 -11.25 -14.29 4.15
N TYR A 148 -12.12 -14.99 3.42
CA TYR A 148 -11.79 -16.33 2.90
C TYR A 148 -10.71 -16.30 1.85
N ILE A 149 -10.64 -15.26 1.02
CA ILE A 149 -9.53 -15.09 0.08
C ILE A 149 -8.20 -15.03 0.83
N TYR A 150 -8.09 -14.18 1.87
CA TYR A 150 -6.86 -14.14 2.66
C TYR A 150 -6.58 -15.45 3.40
N GLN A 151 -7.61 -16.11 3.92
CA GLN A 151 -7.45 -17.41 4.58
C GLN A 151 -6.89 -18.46 3.62
N GLU A 152 -7.44 -18.56 2.40
CA GLU A 152 -6.97 -19.50 1.38
C GLU A 152 -5.51 -19.21 0.98
N LEU A 153 -5.15 -17.93 0.82
CA LEU A 153 -3.77 -17.54 0.53
C LEU A 153 -2.81 -17.89 1.67
N ILE A 154 -3.25 -17.75 2.93
CA ILE A 154 -2.49 -18.17 4.11
C ILE A 154 -2.33 -19.70 4.13
N ASP A 155 -3.40 -20.45 3.86
CA ASP A 155 -3.37 -21.92 3.86
C ASP A 155 -2.46 -22.46 2.75
N LYS A 156 -2.44 -21.78 1.59
CA LYS A 156 -1.65 -22.17 0.41
C LYS A 156 -0.17 -21.79 0.51
N TYR A 157 0.15 -20.60 0.98
CA TYR A 157 1.51 -20.03 0.94
C TYR A 157 2.15 -19.84 2.32
N GLY A 158 1.40 -20.08 3.39
CA GLY A 158 1.82 -19.83 4.76
C GLY A 158 1.52 -18.41 5.24
N GLN A 159 1.65 -18.23 6.56
CA GLN A 159 1.40 -16.96 7.23
C GLN A 159 2.56 -15.97 7.01
N SER A 160 2.35 -14.99 6.12
CA SER A 160 3.21 -13.81 6.00
C SER A 160 2.66 -12.63 6.83
N PRO A 161 3.51 -11.69 7.30
CA PRO A 161 3.03 -10.49 8.01
C PRO A 161 1.94 -9.75 7.23
N GLN A 162 2.14 -9.56 5.92
CA GLN A 162 1.19 -8.83 5.07
C GLN A 162 -0.17 -9.53 5.00
N LEU A 163 -0.20 -10.86 4.84
CA LEU A 163 -1.47 -11.60 4.78
C LEU A 163 -2.21 -11.54 6.13
N LEU A 164 -1.50 -11.67 7.24
CA LEU A 164 -2.07 -11.56 8.59
C LEU A 164 -2.65 -10.16 8.85
N ILE A 165 -1.91 -9.11 8.47
CA ILE A 165 -2.35 -7.72 8.61
C ILE A 165 -3.59 -7.47 7.74
N SER A 166 -3.58 -7.90 6.48
CA SER A 166 -4.73 -7.74 5.59
C SER A 166 -5.96 -8.50 6.09
N GLN A 167 -5.80 -9.74 6.56
CA GLN A 167 -6.89 -10.51 7.15
C GLN A 167 -7.42 -9.86 8.43
N SER A 168 -6.54 -9.31 9.28
CA SER A 168 -6.93 -8.56 10.47
C SER A 168 -7.74 -7.31 10.14
N ALA A 169 -7.41 -6.61 9.05
CA ALA A 169 -8.16 -5.45 8.59
C ALA A 169 -9.59 -5.83 8.18
N VAL A 170 -9.77 -6.99 7.53
CA VAL A 170 -11.12 -7.52 7.24
C VAL A 170 -11.89 -7.80 8.53
N LEU A 171 -11.25 -8.40 9.54
CA LEU A 171 -11.89 -8.66 10.84
C LEU A 171 -12.26 -7.36 11.58
N ILE A 172 -11.42 -6.33 11.51
CA ILE A 172 -11.74 -4.99 12.03
C ILE A 172 -12.99 -4.44 11.35
N LEU A 173 -13.07 -4.51 10.03
CA LEU A 173 -14.25 -4.07 9.27
C LEU A 173 -15.51 -4.89 9.60
N GLN A 174 -15.36 -6.15 9.99
CA GLN A 174 -16.46 -7.00 10.48
C GLN A 174 -16.84 -6.74 11.95
N GLY A 175 -16.13 -5.86 12.67
CA GLY A 175 -16.33 -5.62 14.10
C GLY A 175 -15.78 -6.74 15.01
N LYS A 176 -14.98 -7.67 14.48
CA LYS A 176 -14.39 -8.80 15.20
C LYS A 176 -13.02 -8.45 15.78
N TYR A 177 -13.02 -7.45 16.67
CA TYR A 177 -11.79 -6.81 17.14
C TYR A 177 -10.83 -7.74 17.89
N LYS A 178 -11.34 -8.69 18.68
CA LYS A 178 -10.50 -9.64 19.43
C LYS A 178 -9.78 -10.64 18.52
N GLU A 179 -10.45 -11.11 17.48
CA GLU A 179 -9.85 -12.01 16.49
C GLU A 179 -8.79 -11.27 15.68
N ALA A 180 -9.07 -10.02 15.29
CA ALA A 180 -8.11 -9.17 14.59
C ALA A 180 -6.83 -8.92 15.40
N GLU A 181 -6.97 -8.68 16.71
CA GLU A 181 -5.82 -8.46 17.60
C GLU A 181 -4.88 -9.66 17.64
N THR A 182 -5.42 -10.88 17.72
CA THR A 182 -4.62 -12.11 17.69
C THR A 182 -3.77 -12.18 16.42
N LEU A 183 -4.37 -11.93 15.25
CA LEU A 183 -3.64 -11.96 13.97
C LEU A 183 -2.55 -10.88 13.90
N LEU A 184 -2.79 -9.70 14.45
CA LEU A 184 -1.80 -8.62 14.47
C LEU A 184 -0.62 -8.95 15.38
N HIS A 185 -0.84 -9.62 16.51
CA HIS A 185 0.25 -10.12 17.34
C HIS A 185 1.03 -11.23 16.63
N GLU A 186 0.37 -12.14 15.91
CA GLU A 186 1.05 -13.12 15.05
C GLU A 186 1.88 -12.47 13.95
N ALA A 187 1.42 -11.34 13.40
CA ALA A 187 2.16 -10.55 12.42
C ALA A 187 3.41 -9.91 13.05
N GLN A 188 3.29 -9.32 14.26
CA GLN A 188 4.42 -8.76 15.01
C GLN A 188 5.48 -9.79 15.38
N LEU A 189 5.09 -11.04 15.65
CA LEU A 189 6.05 -12.13 15.90
C LEU A 189 6.92 -12.44 14.67
N ARG A 190 6.42 -12.17 13.46
CA ARG A 190 7.12 -12.40 12.19
C ARG A 190 7.89 -11.17 11.72
N ASP A 191 7.33 -10.00 11.97
CA ASP A 191 7.94 -8.71 11.67
C ASP A 191 7.61 -7.71 12.78
N ALA A 192 8.50 -7.61 13.76
CA ALA A 192 8.33 -6.75 14.93
C ALA A 192 8.32 -5.25 14.58
N ASN A 193 8.83 -4.88 13.40
CA ASN A 193 8.94 -3.50 12.94
C ASN A 193 7.87 -3.15 11.90
N ASN A 194 6.85 -3.99 11.73
CA ASN A 194 5.80 -3.70 10.77
C ASN A 194 4.93 -2.52 11.21
N CYS A 195 5.03 -1.40 10.48
CA CYS A 195 4.31 -0.17 10.79
C CYS A 195 2.78 -0.33 10.69
N GLU A 196 2.29 -1.05 9.67
CA GLU A 196 0.85 -1.25 9.44
C GLU A 196 0.21 -2.09 10.55
N ALA A 197 0.93 -3.08 11.08
CA ALA A 197 0.47 -3.83 12.24
C ALA A 197 0.29 -2.93 13.47
N LEU A 198 1.23 -2.00 13.70
CA LEU A 198 1.15 -1.05 14.82
C LEU A 198 -0.01 -0.07 14.65
N VAL A 199 -0.24 0.45 13.44
CA VAL A 199 -1.38 1.33 13.13
C VAL A 199 -2.71 0.62 13.43
N ASN A 200 -2.86 -0.63 12.99
CA ASN A 200 -4.06 -1.40 13.28
C ASN A 200 -4.24 -1.70 14.78
N LEU A 201 -3.14 -1.93 15.52
CA LEU A 201 -3.18 -2.13 16.97
C LEU A 201 -3.55 -0.85 17.75
N VAL A 202 -3.17 0.34 17.25
CA VAL A 202 -3.63 1.63 17.78
C VAL A 202 -5.14 1.73 17.66
N ALA A 203 -5.70 1.47 16.47
CA ALA A 203 -7.15 1.50 16.24
C ALA A 203 -7.89 0.46 17.10
N LEU A 204 -7.40 -0.78 17.18
CA LEU A 204 -8.01 -1.82 18.00
C LEU A 204 -7.98 -1.52 19.50
N SER A 205 -6.92 -0.88 19.99
CA SER A 205 -6.83 -0.48 21.40
C SER A 205 -7.99 0.44 21.78
N GLN A 206 -8.43 1.31 20.88
CA GLN A 206 -9.60 2.17 21.08
C GLN A 206 -10.90 1.36 21.07
N PHE A 207 -11.12 0.50 20.07
CA PHE A 207 -12.34 -0.32 19.98
C PHE A 207 -12.52 -1.32 21.12
N LEU A 208 -11.40 -1.79 21.70
CA LEU A 208 -11.40 -2.72 22.84
C LEU A 208 -11.43 -2.00 24.20
N GLY A 209 -11.43 -0.66 24.22
CA GLY A 209 -11.43 0.12 25.47
C GLY A 209 -10.19 -0.10 26.32
N LYS A 210 -9.03 -0.31 25.68
CA LYS A 210 -7.75 -0.48 26.39
C LYS A 210 -7.28 0.84 26.99
N ASP A 211 -6.39 0.73 27.98
CA ASP A 211 -5.74 1.90 28.57
C ASP A 211 -5.00 2.73 27.51
N ASN A 212 -5.11 4.06 27.62
CA ASN A 212 -4.43 5.01 26.76
C ASN A 212 -2.90 4.79 26.73
N GLU A 213 -2.31 4.29 27.81
CA GLU A 213 -0.88 3.98 27.85
C GLU A 213 -0.49 2.86 26.87
N VAL A 214 -1.38 1.89 26.61
CA VAL A 214 -1.15 0.84 25.60
C VAL A 214 -1.10 1.46 24.20
N MET A 215 -2.05 2.35 23.91
CA MET A 215 -2.11 3.07 22.63
C MET A 215 -0.86 3.96 22.43
N LYS A 216 -0.48 4.74 23.45
CA LYS A 216 0.73 5.58 23.43
C LYS A 216 1.99 4.77 23.17
N ARG A 217 2.10 3.57 23.74
CA ARG A 217 3.24 2.67 23.48
C ARG A 217 3.35 2.28 22.01
N TYR A 218 2.24 1.90 21.37
CA TYR A 218 2.26 1.57 19.94
C TYR A 218 2.60 2.78 19.06
N ILE A 219 2.07 3.96 19.40
CA ILE A 219 2.39 5.21 18.70
C ILE A 219 3.88 5.56 18.85
N SER A 220 4.45 5.37 20.05
CA SER A 220 5.88 5.60 20.30
C SER A 220 6.73 4.63 19.48
N GLN A 221 6.40 3.34 19.49
CA GLN A 221 7.12 2.34 18.70
C GLN A 221 7.06 2.66 17.20
N LEU A 222 5.89 3.05 16.68
CA LEU A 222 5.74 3.46 15.27
C LEU A 222 6.63 4.66 14.93
N ARG A 223 6.72 5.65 15.83
CA ARG A 223 7.57 6.83 15.67
C ARG A 223 9.06 6.48 15.66
N ASP A 224 9.47 5.53 16.48
CA ASP A 224 10.86 5.06 16.57
C ASP A 224 11.28 4.29 15.30
N ILE A 225 10.36 3.51 14.72
CA ILE A 225 10.61 2.75 13.49
C ILE A 225 10.59 3.66 12.26
N ASN A 226 9.53 4.47 12.11
CA ASN A 226 9.34 5.34 10.96
C ASN A 226 8.70 6.68 11.36
N PRO A 227 9.51 7.71 11.67
CA PRO A 227 8.99 9.02 12.09
C PRO A 227 8.28 9.79 10.96
N ASN A 228 8.47 9.38 9.71
CA ASN A 228 7.86 9.95 8.51
C ASN A 228 6.72 9.08 7.96
N HIS A 229 6.23 8.11 8.74
CA HIS A 229 5.09 7.31 8.35
C HIS A 229 3.86 8.21 8.11
N PRO A 230 3.07 8.01 7.03
CA PRO A 230 1.93 8.88 6.71
C PRO A 230 0.97 9.09 7.88
N TRP A 231 0.67 8.02 8.62
CA TRP A 231 -0.18 8.09 9.82
C TRP A 231 0.40 9.00 10.94
N ILE A 232 1.72 9.00 11.13
CA ILE A 232 2.38 9.86 12.13
C ILE A 232 2.39 11.32 11.68
N LEU A 233 2.59 11.56 10.38
CA LEU A 233 2.55 12.90 9.80
C LEU A 233 1.14 13.50 9.87
N ASP A 234 0.11 12.71 9.54
CA ASP A 234 -1.28 13.13 9.68
C ASP A 234 -1.62 13.42 11.14
N LEU A 235 -1.25 12.55 12.09
CA LEU A 235 -1.46 12.80 13.52
C LEU A 235 -0.86 14.15 13.97
N LYS A 236 0.39 14.44 13.60
CA LYS A 236 1.04 15.72 13.90
C LYS A 236 0.31 16.91 13.27
N ALA A 237 -0.14 16.76 12.03
CA ALA A 237 -0.89 17.81 11.33
C ALA A 237 -2.24 18.08 12.02
N LYS A 238 -2.92 17.04 12.51
CA LYS A 238 -4.15 17.17 13.29
C LYS A 238 -3.92 17.81 14.65
N ASP A 239 -2.82 17.50 15.33
CA ASP A 239 -2.44 18.15 16.60
C ASP A 239 -2.24 19.67 16.38
N VAL A 240 -1.48 20.06 15.36
CA VAL A 240 -1.26 21.48 15.01
C VAL A 240 -2.58 22.18 14.67
N LEU A 241 -3.42 21.56 13.83
CA LEU A 241 -4.73 22.10 13.47
C LEU A 241 -5.63 22.28 14.70
N PHE A 242 -5.59 21.36 15.65
CA PHE A 242 -6.35 21.47 16.90
C PHE A 242 -5.88 22.68 17.72
N ASP A 243 -4.58 22.86 17.90
CA ASP A 243 -4.01 23.99 18.64
C ASP A 243 -4.36 25.33 17.98
N GLU A 244 -4.31 25.40 16.64
CA GLU A 244 -4.72 26.59 15.88
C GLU A 244 -6.19 26.94 16.09
N LEU A 245 -7.08 25.94 16.07
CA LEU A 245 -8.52 26.14 16.28
C LEU A 245 -8.86 26.56 17.71
N VAL A 246 -8.12 26.05 18.70
CA VAL A 246 -8.28 26.46 20.11
C VAL A 246 -7.81 27.90 20.31
N ALA A 247 -6.69 28.30 19.68
CA ALA A 247 -6.17 29.66 19.78
C ALA A 247 -7.02 30.71 19.02
N ALA A 248 -7.84 30.27 18.06
CA ALA A 248 -8.74 31.13 17.28
C ALA A 248 -10.09 31.44 17.98
N GLN A 249 -10.36 30.82 19.13
CA GLN A 249 -11.55 31.08 19.97
C GLN A 249 -11.26 32.14 21.04
#